data_AF-N8Y949-F1
#
_entry.id   AF-N8Y949-F1
#
_cell.length_a   1.000
_cell.length_b   1.000
_cell.length_c   1.000
_cell.angle_alpha   90.00
_cell.angle_beta   90.00
_cell.angle_gamma   90.00
#
_symmetry.space_group_name_H-M   'P 1'
#
loop_
_entity.id
_entity.type
_entity.pdbx_description
1 polymer ?
#
loop_
_entity_poly.entity_id
_entity_poly.type
_entity_poly.pdbx_seq_one_letter_code
_entity_poly.pdbx_strand_id
1 'polypeptide(L)'
;MLDYKSDLDQGRDPQQLKFKRATDYISQPTVKEISKVWFLKVAKDKVAQPDDMRAFELHLYPKCGKRICDEITLQEWSSILFDIAEKANTVAVKILGNLRMIMRWGGAWNAKVPNS
;
A
#
# COMPACT_ATOMS: atom_id res chain seq x y z
N MET A 1 17.39 22.29 20.21
CA MET A 1 18.60 22.60 19.42
C MET A 1 18.86 21.38 18.57
N LEU A 2 18.76 21.52 17.24
CA LEU A 2 18.82 20.42 16.27
C LEU A 2 20.29 20.07 16.02
N ASP A 3 20.70 18.85 16.38
CA ASP A 3 22.02 18.33 16.04
C ASP A 3 22.06 17.89 14.57
N TYR A 4 22.65 18.77 13.75
CA TYR A 4 22.70 18.73 12.30
C TYR A 4 24.02 18.15 11.73
N LYS A 5 24.71 17.22 12.41
CA LYS A 5 26.13 16.90 12.07
C LYS A 5 26.56 15.43 12.10
N SER A 6 25.75 14.52 11.57
CA SER A 6 26.25 13.29 10.93
C SER A 6 25.10 12.76 10.07
N ASP A 7 25.01 13.11 8.79
CA ASP A 7 25.52 12.23 7.73
C ASP A 7 25.69 13.03 6.42
N LEU A 8 26.74 13.85 6.35
CA LEU A 8 27.15 14.54 5.12
C LEU A 8 28.14 13.72 4.27
N ASP A 9 28.28 12.41 4.52
CA ASP A 9 29.35 11.58 3.95
C ASP A 9 28.91 10.62 2.83
N GLN A 10 27.91 11.00 2.04
CA GLN A 10 27.62 10.31 0.76
C GLN A 10 27.49 11.23 -0.46
N GLY A 11 27.83 12.52 -0.36
CA GLY A 11 27.86 13.42 -1.52
C GLY A 11 26.53 13.54 -2.27
N ARG A 12 25.39 13.26 -1.62
CA ARG A 12 24.07 13.41 -2.22
C ARG A 12 23.47 14.73 -1.79
N ASP A 13 23.34 15.64 -2.75
CA ASP A 13 22.75 16.96 -2.56
C ASP A 13 21.34 16.83 -1.92
N PRO A 14 21.08 17.51 -0.80
CA PRO A 14 19.77 17.50 -0.13
C PRO A 14 18.61 17.91 -1.06
N GLN A 15 18.86 18.73 -2.07
CA GLN A 15 17.89 19.10 -3.10
C GLN A 15 17.61 17.92 -4.01
N GLN A 16 18.62 17.16 -4.44
CA GLN A 16 18.41 15.93 -5.22
C GLN A 16 17.61 14.88 -4.44
N LEU A 17 17.80 14.78 -3.13
CA LEU A 17 16.97 13.90 -2.28
C LEU A 17 15.51 14.39 -2.21
N LYS A 18 15.27 15.69 -2.12
CA LYS A 18 13.91 16.28 -2.16
C LYS A 18 13.25 16.11 -3.52
N PHE A 19 13.97 16.34 -4.62
CA PHE A 19 13.50 16.12 -5.98
C PHE A 19 13.23 14.64 -6.25
N LYS A 20 14.13 13.74 -5.83
CA LYS A 20 13.92 12.29 -5.96
C LYS A 20 12.68 11.84 -5.19
N ARG A 21 12.48 12.31 -3.96
CA ARG A 21 11.23 12.07 -3.21
C ARG A 21 10.00 12.64 -3.91
N ALA A 22 10.08 13.81 -4.53
CA ALA A 22 8.97 14.41 -5.28
C ALA A 22 8.67 13.67 -6.60
N THR A 23 9.70 13.20 -7.31
CA THR A 23 9.56 12.35 -8.51
C THR A 23 9.05 10.96 -8.14
N ASP A 24 9.54 10.37 -7.06
CA ASP A 24 9.04 9.11 -6.52
C ASP A 24 7.57 9.26 -6.11
N TYR A 25 7.17 10.38 -5.49
CA TYR A 25 5.79 10.75 -5.14
C TYR A 25 4.87 10.81 -6.36
N ILE A 26 5.34 11.37 -7.47
CA ILE A 26 4.61 11.41 -8.75
C ILE A 26 4.50 10.00 -9.39
N SER A 27 5.34 9.04 -9.02
CA SER A 27 5.32 7.67 -9.54
C SER A 27 4.69 6.60 -8.63
N GLN A 28 4.15 6.98 -7.47
CA GLN A 28 3.63 5.98 -6.53
C GLN A 28 2.36 5.32 -7.09
N PRO A 29 2.30 3.98 -7.13
CA PRO A 29 1.17 3.29 -7.71
C PRO A 29 -0.08 3.48 -6.85
N THR A 30 -1.22 3.61 -7.53
CA THR A 30 -2.52 3.55 -6.85
C THR A 30 -2.76 2.16 -6.25
N VAL A 31 -3.70 2.07 -5.30
CA VAL A 31 -4.13 0.80 -4.71
C VAL A 31 -4.48 -0.22 -5.79
N LYS A 32 -5.20 0.19 -6.84
CA LYS A 32 -5.59 -0.71 -7.93
C LYS A 32 -4.39 -1.19 -8.75
N GLU A 33 -3.47 -0.31 -9.08
CA GLU A 33 -2.30 -0.65 -9.90
C GLU A 33 -1.38 -1.62 -9.18
N ILE A 34 -1.00 -1.32 -7.92
CA ILE A 34 -0.11 -2.18 -7.16
C ILE A 34 -0.75 -3.55 -6.88
N SER A 35 -2.05 -3.58 -6.56
CA SER A 35 -2.79 -4.82 -6.34
C SER A 35 -2.84 -5.66 -7.61
N LYS A 36 -3.13 -5.06 -8.77
CA LYS A 36 -3.17 -5.76 -10.06
C LYS A 36 -1.81 -6.36 -10.41
N VAL A 37 -0.73 -5.60 -10.24
CA VAL A 37 0.63 -6.10 -10.50
C VAL A 37 0.94 -7.28 -9.57
N TRP A 38 0.62 -7.18 -8.28
CA TRP A 38 0.84 -8.25 -7.33
C TRP A 38 0.02 -9.51 -7.66
N PHE A 39 -1.25 -9.37 -8.03
CA PHE A 39 -2.08 -10.51 -8.42
C PHE A 39 -1.57 -11.23 -9.67
N LEU A 40 -1.07 -10.47 -10.65
CA LEU A 40 -0.56 -11.03 -11.90
C LEU A 40 0.86 -11.59 -11.80
N LYS A 41 1.69 -11.08 -10.90
CA LYS A 41 3.10 -11.50 -10.77
C LYS A 41 3.37 -12.46 -9.62
N VAL A 42 2.71 -12.25 -8.48
CA VAL A 42 3.00 -12.95 -7.21
C VAL A 42 1.91 -13.96 -6.88
N ALA A 43 0.65 -13.60 -7.01
CA ALA A 43 -0.47 -14.48 -6.66
C ALA A 43 -0.97 -15.35 -7.82
N LYS A 44 -0.32 -15.30 -9.00
CA LYS A 44 -0.81 -15.89 -10.25
C LYS A 44 -1.17 -17.39 -10.15
N ASP A 45 -0.44 -18.14 -9.32
CA ASP A 45 -0.61 -19.59 -9.18
C ASP A 45 -1.51 -19.96 -7.98
N LYS A 46 -2.04 -18.96 -7.25
CA LYS A 46 -2.99 -19.22 -6.16
C LYS A 46 -4.35 -19.59 -6.75
N VAL A 47 -4.89 -20.73 -6.34
CA VAL A 47 -6.25 -21.18 -6.72
C VAL A 47 -7.31 -20.10 -6.43
N ALA A 48 -7.18 -19.40 -5.30
CA ALA A 48 -8.10 -18.34 -4.90
C ALA A 48 -7.91 -17.00 -5.64
N GLN A 49 -6.91 -16.87 -6.51
CA GLN A 49 -6.55 -15.60 -7.15
C GLN A 49 -7.72 -14.93 -7.90
N PRO A 50 -8.55 -15.66 -8.68
CA PRO A 50 -9.66 -15.03 -9.40
C PRO A 50 -10.71 -14.46 -8.44
N ASP A 51 -11.06 -15.20 -7.38
CA ASP A 51 -12.02 -14.77 -6.37
C ASP A 51 -11.49 -13.59 -5.54
N ASP A 52 -10.20 -13.60 -5.22
CA ASP A 52 -9.54 -12.52 -4.49
C ASP A 52 -9.50 -11.23 -5.32
N MET A 53 -9.16 -11.33 -6.61
CA MET A 53 -9.23 -10.19 -7.53
C MET A 53 -10.66 -9.64 -7.63
N ARG A 54 -11.64 -10.53 -7.75
CA ARG A 54 -13.06 -10.14 -7.83
C ARG A 54 -13.52 -9.41 -6.57
N ALA A 55 -13.09 -9.86 -5.40
CA ALA A 55 -13.38 -9.21 -4.13
C ALA A 55 -12.81 -7.77 -4.09
N PHE A 56 -11.57 -7.58 -4.56
CA PHE A 56 -10.98 -6.24 -4.65
C PHE A 56 -11.76 -5.33 -5.60
N GLU A 57 -12.18 -5.84 -6.76
CA GLU A 57 -12.96 -5.07 -7.73
C GLU A 57 -14.33 -4.63 -7.22
N LEU A 58 -15.03 -5.52 -6.51
CA LEU A 58 -16.37 -5.25 -6.01
C LEU A 58 -16.39 -4.35 -4.78
N HIS A 59 -15.43 -4.52 -3.87
CA HIS A 59 -15.52 -3.95 -2.54
C HIS A 59 -14.45 -2.89 -2.25
N LEU A 60 -13.21 -3.11 -2.71
CA LEU A 60 -12.10 -2.23 -2.36
C LEU A 60 -11.90 -1.08 -3.35
N TYR A 61 -11.80 -1.40 -4.65
CA TYR A 61 -11.51 -0.42 -5.68
C TYR A 61 -12.55 0.71 -5.80
N PRO A 62 -13.86 0.47 -5.60
CA PRO A 62 -14.84 1.55 -5.58
C PRO A 62 -14.61 2.55 -4.45
N LYS A 63 -14.02 2.12 -3.33
CA LYS A 63 -13.75 2.96 -2.16
C LYS A 63 -12.44 3.74 -2.27
N CYS A 64 -11.35 3.08 -2.69
CA CYS A 64 -10.01 3.67 -2.63
C CYS A 64 -9.09 3.28 -3.80
N GLY A 65 -9.59 2.62 -4.84
CA GLY A 65 -8.75 2.05 -5.90
C GLY A 65 -7.89 3.07 -6.66
N LYS A 66 -8.35 4.33 -6.75
CA LYS A 66 -7.65 5.43 -7.43
C LYS A 66 -6.68 6.20 -6.52
N ARG A 67 -6.68 5.93 -5.21
CA ARG A 67 -5.80 6.61 -4.27
C ARG A 67 -4.41 5.98 -4.28
N ILE A 68 -3.39 6.78 -4.02
CA ILE A 68 -2.02 6.31 -3.83
C ILE A 68 -1.97 5.48 -2.54
N CYS A 69 -1.39 4.29 -2.60
CA CYS A 69 -1.41 3.34 -1.48
C CYS A 69 -0.75 3.90 -0.20
N ASP A 70 0.32 4.67 -0.38
CA ASP A 70 1.10 5.23 0.74
C ASP A 70 0.41 6.42 1.40
N GLU A 71 -0.46 7.14 0.69
CA GLU A 71 -1.24 8.25 1.23
C GLU A 71 -2.42 7.82 2.10
N ILE A 72 -2.84 6.55 2.02
CA ILE A 72 -3.94 6.05 2.85
C ILE A 72 -3.38 5.69 4.23
N THR A 73 -3.77 6.44 5.24
CA THR A 73 -3.37 6.23 6.63
C THR A 73 -3.91 4.90 7.18
N LEU A 74 -3.33 4.41 8.28
CA LEU A 74 -3.81 3.19 8.94
C LEU A 74 -5.27 3.32 9.40
N GLN A 75 -5.66 4.48 9.92
CA GLN A 75 -7.03 4.75 10.35
C GLN A 75 -8.02 4.71 9.17
N GLU A 76 -7.65 5.28 8.02
CA GLU A 76 -8.48 5.20 6.81
C GLU A 76 -8.60 3.75 6.30
N TRP A 77 -7.51 2.97 6.33
CA TRP A 77 -7.57 1.55 6.01
C TRP A 77 -8.52 0.79 6.93
N SER A 78 -8.45 1.02 8.23
CA SER A 78 -9.38 0.44 9.21
C SER A 78 -10.82 0.81 8.90
N SER A 79 -11.11 2.08 8.62
CA SER A 79 -12.46 2.54 8.26
C SER A 79 -12.97 1.85 7.00
N ILE A 80 -12.17 1.80 5.93
CA ILE A 80 -12.54 1.13 4.67
C ILE A 80 -12.85 -0.35 4.91
N LEU A 81 -12.04 -1.04 5.71
CA LEU A 81 -12.24 -2.46 6.03
C LEU A 81 -13.46 -2.68 6.90
N PHE A 82 -13.73 -1.81 7.89
CA PHE A 82 -14.93 -1.90 8.71
C PHE A 82 -16.20 -1.69 7.88
N ASP A 83 -16.23 -0.70 6.98
CA ASP A 83 -17.37 -0.50 6.07
C ASP A 83 -17.65 -1.74 5.20
N ILE A 84 -16.60 -2.44 4.75
CA ILE A 84 -16.75 -3.68 3.97
C ILE A 84 -17.27 -4.79 4.90
N ALA A 85 -16.74 -4.87 6.12
CA ALA A 85 -17.08 -5.91 7.08
C ALA A 85 -18.54 -5.84 7.55
N GLU A 86 -19.15 -4.64 7.59
CA GLU A 86 -20.58 -4.46 7.92
C GLU A 86 -21.50 -5.28 7.01
N LYS A 87 -21.14 -5.44 5.74
CA LYS A 87 -21.96 -6.14 4.73
C LYS A 87 -21.38 -7.50 4.32
N ALA A 88 -20.07 -7.65 4.43
CA ALA A 88 -19.35 -8.83 3.94
C ALA A 88 -18.08 -9.08 4.76
N ASN A 89 -18.26 -9.54 6.01
CA ASN A 89 -17.18 -9.78 6.95
C ASN A 89 -16.06 -10.68 6.39
N THR A 90 -16.43 -11.80 5.76
CA THR A 90 -15.47 -12.74 5.15
C THR A 90 -14.68 -12.10 4.00
N VAL A 91 -15.32 -11.20 3.24
CA VAL A 91 -14.65 -10.44 2.17
C VAL A 91 -13.67 -9.43 2.76
N ALA A 92 -14.03 -8.74 3.84
CA ALA A 92 -13.12 -7.82 4.53
C ALA A 92 -11.85 -8.53 5.04
N VAL A 93 -11.98 -9.72 5.62
CA VAL A 93 -10.83 -10.53 6.08
C VAL A 93 -9.93 -10.94 4.91
N LYS A 94 -10.52 -11.39 3.81
CA LYS A 94 -9.80 -11.77 2.58
C LYS A 94 -9.05 -10.57 1.97
N ILE A 95 -9.69 -9.40 1.93
CA ILE A 95 -9.07 -8.16 1.46
C ILE A 95 -7.91 -7.75 2.36
N LEU A 96 -8.11 -7.74 3.69
CA LEU A 96 -7.05 -7.42 4.64
C LEU A 96 -5.84 -8.35 4.49
N GLY A 97 -6.07 -9.66 4.38
CA GLY A 97 -5.01 -10.64 4.19
C GLY A 97 -4.16 -10.36 2.94
N ASN A 98 -4.81 -10.16 1.79
CA ASN A 98 -4.10 -9.84 0.55
C ASN A 98 -3.44 -8.45 0.60
N LEU A 99 -4.09 -7.43 1.16
CA LEU A 99 -3.48 -6.10 1.32
C LEU A 99 -2.19 -6.15 2.14
N ARG A 100 -2.15 -6.92 3.23
CA ARG A 100 -0.93 -7.10 4.02
C ARG A 100 0.20 -7.71 3.18
N MET A 101 -0.11 -8.68 2.32
CA MET A 101 0.90 -9.27 1.43
C MET A 101 1.35 -8.26 0.36
N ILE A 102 0.42 -7.54 -0.26
CA ILE A 102 0.69 -6.52 -1.28
C ILE A 102 1.56 -5.42 -0.70
N MET A 103 1.21 -4.87 0.47
CA MET A 103 1.95 -3.79 1.12
C MET A 103 3.31 -4.25 1.67
N ARG A 104 3.44 -5.52 2.09
CA ARG A 104 4.76 -6.08 2.45
C ARG A 104 5.64 -6.24 1.22
N TRP A 105 5.07 -6.71 0.11
CA TRP A 105 5.77 -6.84 -1.16
C TRP A 105 6.16 -5.48 -1.74
N GLY A 106 5.30 -4.47 -1.60
CA GLY A 106 5.54 -3.09 -2.03
C GLY A 106 6.32 -2.22 -1.02
N GLY A 107 6.72 -2.74 0.13
CA GLY A 107 7.49 -2.02 1.16
C GLY A 107 6.69 -1.09 2.10
N ALA A 108 5.44 -0.76 1.76
CA ALA A 108 4.61 0.19 2.51
C ALA A 108 4.22 -0.26 3.93
N TRP A 109 4.05 -1.57 4.18
CA TRP A 109 3.57 -2.05 5.49
C TRP A 109 4.57 -1.80 6.62
N ASN A 110 5.85 -2.10 6.38
CA ASN A 110 6.90 -1.99 7.40
C ASN A 110 7.20 -0.53 7.75
N ALA A 111 6.93 0.42 6.84
CA ALA A 111 7.09 1.85 7.09
C ALA A 111 5.96 2.45 7.94
N LYS A 112 4.74 1.90 7.87
CA LYS A 112 3.56 2.42 8.58
C LYS A 112 3.38 1.83 9.99
N VAL A 113 4.04 0.72 10.31
CA VAL A 113 4.00 0.08 11.62
C VAL A 113 5.44 -0.14 12.07
N PRO A 114 6.02 0.78 12.87
CA PRO A 114 7.31 0.53 13.51
C PRO A 114 7.17 -0.70 14.41
N ASN A 115 8.15 -1.61 14.38
CA ASN A 115 8.19 -2.73 15.31
C ASN A 115 8.08 -2.18 16.73
N SER A 116 7.03 -2.60 17.43
CA SER A 116 6.81 -2.39 18.87
C SER A 116 7.88 -3.08 19.69
#